data_AF-A0A1S2UQX6-F1
#
_entry.id   AF-A0A1S2UQX6-F1
#
_cell.length_a   1.000
_cell.length_b   1.000
_cell.length_c   1.000
_cell.angle_alpha   90.00
_cell.angle_beta   90.00
_cell.angle_gamma   90.00
#
_symmetry.space_group_name_H-M   'P 1'
#
loop_
_entity.id
_entity.type
_entity.pdbx_description
1 polymer ?
#
loop_
_entity_poly.entity_id
_entity_poly.type
_entity_poly.pdbx_seq_one_letter_code
_entity_poly.pdbx_strand_id
1 'polypeptide(L)'
;MHPLINRAALLRAELHRPPAFNLFTLLRSGSDEVRLHSRYLAFLLNPQGAHAAGTQLLQLLLDALNIEGFDCHDVTVDVEYRNVDILIRNAKRQAVIIENKLYAEDQDAQLFRYLETLQGEGYQTYPPVYLTLDGRDADPRSCLGIDYQRISYSADILPWLEQCQQWVIREAAVRESLLQYIDLIAKLTFQNQGHAYMDALKQTLRQDNNLLVVRDLQKAYTETLKDLQLELWQAVAQCVEDKYRELPKPYETPTAAVIDRYYSAARDNRYYGLYYELGFMPGAVYIELNHRFYCGYYCDAQSHARDHAWLKALTKTLGNNGVSSNGLLWRYTTELDMKHPSDEHLMLLTHPEKRARMAERMADDLYDLWRSARELQGVRD
;
A
#
# COMPACT_ATOMS: atom_id res chain seq x y z
N MET A 1 0.55 11.72 33.56
CA MET A 1 0.89 11.72 32.11
C MET A 1 2.37 12.10 31.99
N HIS A 2 3.19 11.31 31.30
CA HIS A 2 4.65 11.46 31.29
C HIS A 2 5.08 12.83 30.69
N PRO A 3 6.06 13.55 31.26
CA PRO A 3 6.50 14.88 30.78
C PRO A 3 6.81 14.91 29.28
N LEU A 4 7.46 13.85 28.79
CA LEU A 4 7.79 13.68 27.36
C LEU A 4 6.56 13.58 26.45
N ILE A 5 5.51 12.84 26.86
CA ILE A 5 4.27 12.69 26.08
C ILE A 5 3.56 14.04 25.98
N ASN A 6 3.48 14.76 27.10
CA ASN A 6 2.90 16.11 27.13
C ASN A 6 3.70 17.08 26.26
N ARG A 7 5.04 17.02 26.33
CA ARG A 7 5.91 17.86 25.50
C ARG A 7 5.74 17.55 24.01
N ALA A 8 5.69 16.28 23.63
CA ALA A 8 5.45 15.86 22.25
C ALA A 8 4.06 16.32 21.76
N ALA A 9 3.02 16.20 22.59
CA ALA A 9 1.68 16.67 22.28
C ALA A 9 1.60 18.19 22.10
N LEU A 10 2.30 18.96 22.94
CA LEU A 10 2.41 20.42 22.81
C LEU A 10 3.15 20.81 21.54
N LEU A 11 4.30 20.18 21.25
CA LEU A 11 5.04 20.40 20.01
C LEU A 11 4.18 20.05 18.79
N ARG A 12 3.35 18.99 18.88
CA ARG A 12 2.39 18.65 17.83
C ARG A 12 1.37 19.78 17.69
N ALA A 13 0.73 20.23 18.76
CA ALA A 13 -0.25 21.32 18.68
C ALA A 13 0.34 22.66 18.17
N GLU A 14 1.59 22.98 18.52
CA GLU A 14 2.25 24.25 18.19
C GLU A 14 2.88 24.25 16.78
N LEU A 15 3.49 23.13 16.37
CA LEU A 15 4.34 23.06 15.18
C LEU A 15 3.80 22.11 14.11
N HIS A 16 2.93 21.18 14.46
CA HIS A 16 2.27 20.31 13.49
C HIS A 16 1.03 21.02 12.95
N ARG A 17 1.16 21.62 11.76
CA ARG A 17 0.01 22.20 11.06
C ARG A 17 -0.94 21.08 10.63
N PRO A 18 -2.26 21.22 10.84
CA PRO A 18 -3.22 20.30 10.23
C PRO A 18 -3.01 20.28 8.71
N PRO A 19 -3.31 19.14 8.04
CA PRO A 19 -3.07 19.03 6.61
C PRO A 19 -3.80 20.16 5.90
N ALA A 20 -3.02 21.06 5.28
CA ALA A 20 -3.57 22.12 4.46
C ALA A 20 -4.35 21.50 3.30
N PHE A 21 -5.32 22.25 2.77
CA PHE A 21 -6.05 21.87 1.56
C PHE A 21 -5.05 21.42 0.48
N ASN A 22 -5.30 20.23 -0.09
CA ASN A 22 -4.50 19.68 -1.17
C ASN A 22 -5.43 19.02 -2.19
N LEU A 23 -5.43 19.58 -3.40
CA LEU A 23 -6.29 19.20 -4.52
C LEU A 23 -6.08 17.73 -4.92
N PHE A 24 -4.86 17.21 -4.86
CA PHE A 24 -4.58 15.83 -5.24
C PHE A 24 -5.24 14.85 -4.28
N THR A 25 -5.07 15.05 -2.97
CA THR A 25 -5.67 14.19 -1.94
C THR A 25 -7.18 14.35 -1.83
N LEU A 26 -7.73 15.47 -2.32
CA LEU A 26 -9.17 15.65 -2.46
C LEU A 26 -9.73 14.76 -3.58
N LEU A 27 -9.00 14.62 -4.68
CA LEU A 27 -9.47 13.92 -5.89
C LEU A 27 -9.12 12.43 -5.91
N ARG A 28 -8.02 12.02 -5.27
CA ARG A 28 -7.46 10.67 -5.30
C ARG A 28 -6.77 10.33 -3.98
N SER A 29 -6.56 9.02 -3.75
CA SER A 29 -5.65 8.60 -2.67
C SER A 29 -4.25 9.15 -2.95
N GLY A 30 -3.57 9.66 -1.92
CA GLY A 30 -2.17 10.08 -2.02
C GLY A 30 -1.20 8.94 -2.33
N SER A 31 -1.67 7.69 -2.37
CA SER A 31 -0.89 6.50 -2.77
C SER A 31 -1.21 6.00 -4.18
N ASP A 32 -2.06 6.69 -4.96
CA ASP A 32 -2.48 6.24 -6.30
C ASP A 32 -1.36 6.47 -7.34
N GLU A 33 -0.49 5.47 -7.51
CA GLU A 33 0.68 5.48 -8.41
C GLU A 33 0.34 5.97 -9.82
N VAL A 34 -0.71 5.42 -10.42
CA VAL A 34 -1.02 5.67 -11.82
C VAL A 34 -1.87 6.93 -11.99
N ARG A 35 -3.03 7.00 -11.31
CA ARG A 35 -4.04 8.02 -11.60
C ARG A 35 -3.72 9.37 -10.97
N LEU A 36 -2.81 9.42 -10.01
CA LEU A 36 -2.31 10.65 -9.41
C LEU A 36 -0.87 10.90 -9.88
N HIS A 37 0.08 10.05 -9.48
CA HIS A 37 1.50 10.37 -9.63
C HIS A 37 1.98 10.30 -11.08
N SER A 38 1.76 9.18 -11.79
CA SER A 38 2.20 9.02 -13.18
C SER A 38 1.53 10.03 -14.11
N ARG A 39 0.23 10.28 -13.91
CA ARG A 39 -0.50 11.32 -14.66
C ARG A 39 0.04 12.73 -14.45
N TYR A 40 0.32 13.11 -13.21
CA TYR A 40 0.79 14.46 -12.93
C TYR A 40 2.23 14.67 -13.37
N LEU A 41 3.11 13.67 -13.18
CA LEU A 41 4.47 13.69 -13.73
C LEU A 41 4.44 13.75 -15.26
N ALA A 42 3.62 12.92 -15.93
CA ALA A 42 3.48 12.95 -17.38
C ALA A 42 2.98 14.31 -17.90
N PHE A 43 2.05 14.97 -17.17
CA PHE A 43 1.62 16.33 -17.48
C PHE A 43 2.80 17.32 -17.43
N LEU A 44 3.63 17.28 -16.38
CA LEU A 44 4.80 18.17 -16.26
C LEU A 44 5.89 17.87 -17.29
N LEU A 45 6.04 16.61 -17.69
CA LEU A 45 7.09 16.15 -18.61
C LEU A 45 6.74 16.35 -20.07
N ASN A 46 5.47 16.56 -20.40
CA ASN A 46 5.02 16.71 -21.79
C ASN A 46 5.34 18.11 -22.32
N PRO A 47 6.25 18.30 -23.29
CA PRO A 47 6.57 19.65 -23.77
C PRO A 47 5.41 20.41 -24.43
N GLN A 48 4.36 19.70 -24.83
CA GLN A 48 3.11 20.24 -25.38
C GLN A 48 2.02 20.41 -24.31
N GLY A 49 2.35 20.15 -23.04
CA GLY A 49 1.45 20.25 -21.91
C GLY A 49 1.03 21.68 -21.63
N ALA A 50 -0.15 21.83 -21.04
CA ALA A 50 -0.71 23.13 -20.63
C ALA A 50 -0.05 23.69 -19.34
N HIS A 51 1.29 23.63 -19.27
CA HIS A 51 2.10 24.20 -18.18
C HIS A 51 3.00 25.36 -18.64
N ALA A 52 2.98 25.69 -19.94
CA ALA A 52 3.69 26.83 -20.56
C ALA A 52 5.23 26.85 -20.40
N ALA A 53 5.84 25.73 -20.01
CA ALA A 53 7.29 25.62 -19.82
C ALA A 53 8.02 24.96 -21.00
N GLY A 54 7.30 24.59 -22.08
CA GLY A 54 7.87 23.89 -23.23
C GLY A 54 8.69 22.66 -22.80
N THR A 55 9.87 22.49 -23.37
CA THR A 55 10.77 21.36 -23.06
C THR A 55 11.54 21.49 -21.75
N GLN A 56 11.43 22.62 -21.02
CA GLN A 56 12.34 22.93 -19.91
C GLN A 56 12.23 21.95 -18.75
N LEU A 57 11.02 21.55 -18.36
CA LEU A 57 10.82 20.63 -17.24
C LEU A 57 11.36 19.22 -17.56
N LEU A 58 11.16 18.77 -18.81
CA LEU A 58 11.70 17.52 -19.30
C LEU A 58 13.23 17.56 -19.34
N GLN A 59 13.81 18.62 -19.89
CA GLN A 59 15.27 18.77 -19.95
C GLN A 59 15.89 18.75 -18.56
N LEU A 60 15.30 19.46 -17.59
CA LEU A 60 15.74 19.42 -16.19
C LEU A 60 15.71 18.01 -15.61
N LEU A 61 14.70 17.20 -15.93
CA LEU A 61 14.65 15.81 -15.46
C LEU A 61 15.76 14.99 -16.12
N LEU A 62 15.89 15.06 -17.45
CA LEU A 62 16.89 14.31 -18.20
C LEU A 62 18.31 14.62 -17.71
N ASP A 63 18.60 15.90 -17.44
CA ASP A 63 19.87 16.35 -16.89
C ASP A 63 20.11 15.78 -15.48
N ALA A 64 19.10 15.83 -14.60
CA ALA A 64 19.18 15.25 -13.25
C ALA A 64 19.41 13.73 -13.28
N LEU A 65 18.90 13.05 -14.31
CA LEU A 65 19.07 11.62 -14.53
C LEU A 65 20.36 11.27 -15.30
N ASN A 66 21.13 12.25 -15.77
CA ASN A 66 22.27 12.07 -16.66
C ASN A 66 21.91 11.31 -17.95
N ILE A 67 20.71 11.56 -18.49
CA ILE A 67 20.25 11.00 -19.76
C ILE A 67 20.68 11.95 -20.89
N GLU A 68 21.82 11.65 -21.50
CA GLU A 68 22.39 12.44 -22.58
C GLU A 68 21.86 12.05 -23.97
N GLY A 69 21.81 13.01 -24.88
CA GLY A 69 21.51 12.79 -26.30
C GLY A 69 20.03 12.52 -26.62
N PHE A 70 19.12 12.60 -25.65
CA PHE A 70 17.69 12.52 -25.91
C PHE A 70 17.20 13.80 -26.59
N ASP A 71 16.51 13.68 -27.74
CA ASP A 71 15.94 14.84 -28.43
C ASP A 71 14.59 15.24 -27.86
N CYS A 72 14.52 16.45 -27.31
CA CYS A 72 13.31 17.01 -26.71
C CYS A 72 12.32 17.61 -27.73
N HIS A 73 12.59 17.54 -29.04
CA HIS A 73 11.64 17.93 -30.09
C HIS A 73 10.64 16.82 -30.41
N ASP A 74 9.40 17.18 -30.73
CA ASP A 74 8.31 16.26 -31.10
C ASP A 74 8.13 15.09 -30.11
N VAL A 75 8.23 15.41 -28.82
CA VAL A 75 8.07 14.44 -27.73
C VAL A 75 6.60 14.13 -27.50
N THR A 76 6.31 12.84 -27.35
CA THR A 76 5.06 12.30 -26.82
C THR A 76 5.34 11.69 -25.45
N VAL A 77 4.49 12.02 -24.47
CA VAL A 77 4.53 11.42 -23.13
C VAL A 77 3.22 10.67 -22.90
N ASP A 78 3.31 9.36 -22.76
CA ASP A 78 2.17 8.45 -22.59
C ASP A 78 2.14 7.89 -21.16
N VAL A 79 0.93 7.67 -20.63
CA VAL A 79 0.69 6.99 -19.36
C VAL A 79 0.01 5.65 -19.65
N GLU A 80 0.51 4.58 -19.05
CA GLU A 80 0.03 3.19 -19.25
C GLU A 80 0.15 2.65 -20.69
N TYR A 81 0.96 3.26 -21.58
CA TYR A 81 1.19 2.70 -22.91
C TYR A 81 1.93 1.37 -22.79
N ARG A 82 1.31 0.28 -23.29
CA ARG A 82 1.83 -1.10 -23.12
C ARG A 82 2.07 -1.48 -21.66
N ASN A 83 1.30 -0.88 -20.73
CA ASN A 83 1.44 -1.00 -19.27
C ASN A 83 2.68 -0.32 -18.66
N VAL A 84 3.46 0.45 -19.43
CA VAL A 84 4.52 1.31 -18.87
C VAL A 84 3.87 2.49 -18.15
N ASP A 85 4.23 2.74 -16.89
CA ASP A 85 3.63 3.82 -16.09
C ASP A 85 3.79 5.20 -16.74
N ILE A 86 5.01 5.55 -17.16
CA ILE A 86 5.28 6.74 -17.98
C ILE A 86 6.27 6.38 -19.08
N LEU A 87 5.88 6.62 -20.34
CA LEU A 87 6.74 6.46 -21.50
C LEU A 87 6.96 7.82 -22.18
N ILE A 88 8.23 8.22 -22.30
CA ILE A 88 8.63 9.43 -23.01
C ILE A 88 9.29 8.99 -24.31
N ARG A 89 8.79 9.46 -25.46
CA ARG A 89 9.32 9.09 -26.78
C ARG A 89 9.31 10.26 -27.75
N ASN A 90 10.15 10.20 -28.77
CA ASN A 90 10.25 11.27 -29.77
C ASN A 90 10.22 10.73 -31.21
N ALA A 91 10.18 11.65 -32.18
CA ALA A 91 10.17 11.32 -33.61
C ALA A 91 11.44 10.58 -34.09
N LYS A 92 12.56 10.71 -33.36
CA LYS A 92 13.83 9.99 -33.62
C LYS A 92 13.85 8.56 -33.07
N ARG A 93 12.72 8.07 -32.54
CA ARG A 93 12.60 6.74 -31.93
C ARG A 93 13.52 6.54 -30.73
N GLN A 94 13.76 7.57 -29.92
CA GLN A 94 14.35 7.41 -28.60
C GLN A 94 13.22 7.21 -27.58
N ALA A 95 13.46 6.41 -26.54
CA ALA A 95 12.49 6.14 -25.50
C ALA A 95 13.13 6.12 -24.09
N VAL A 96 12.50 6.84 -23.16
CA VAL A 96 12.78 6.78 -21.71
C VAL A 96 11.57 6.16 -21.02
N ILE A 97 11.83 5.13 -20.24
CA ILE A 97 10.83 4.38 -19.48
C ILE A 97 10.95 4.81 -18.02
N ILE A 98 9.85 5.21 -17.40
CA ILE A 98 9.78 5.42 -15.95
C ILE A 98 8.71 4.49 -15.38
N GLU A 99 9.12 3.56 -14.53
CA GLU A 99 8.25 2.71 -13.73
C GLU A 99 8.13 3.32 -12.33
N ASN A 100 6.90 3.57 -11.87
CA ASN A 100 6.60 4.38 -10.69
C ASN A 100 5.96 3.51 -9.60
N LYS A 101 6.72 3.18 -8.55
CA LYS A 101 6.33 2.27 -7.47
C LYS A 101 6.35 2.94 -6.12
N LEU A 102 5.18 3.24 -5.58
CA LEU A 102 5.02 3.69 -4.20
C LEU A 102 4.83 2.49 -3.26
N TYR A 103 3.77 1.70 -3.49
CA TYR A 103 3.37 0.59 -2.62
C TYR A 103 2.94 -0.67 -3.35
N ALA A 104 2.76 -0.64 -4.67
CA ALA A 104 2.43 -1.84 -5.43
C ALA A 104 3.61 -2.82 -5.46
N GLU A 105 3.26 -4.12 -5.47
CA GLU A 105 4.22 -5.19 -5.67
C GLU A 105 4.75 -5.18 -7.10
N ASP A 106 6.01 -5.62 -7.24
CA ASP A 106 6.64 -5.78 -8.54
C ASP A 106 6.05 -6.96 -9.31
N GLN A 107 5.84 -6.78 -10.62
CA GLN A 107 5.41 -7.86 -11.50
C GLN A 107 6.62 -8.64 -12.04
N ASP A 108 6.44 -9.93 -12.29
CA ASP A 108 7.50 -10.77 -12.88
C ASP A 108 7.94 -10.25 -14.26
N ALA A 109 9.25 -10.18 -14.46
CA ALA A 109 9.92 -9.74 -15.70
C ALA A 109 9.47 -8.38 -16.24
N GLN A 110 8.91 -7.50 -15.41
CA GLN A 110 8.22 -6.28 -15.84
C GLN A 110 9.13 -5.34 -16.65
N LEU A 111 10.28 -4.96 -16.08
CA LEU A 111 11.19 -4.02 -16.75
C LEU A 111 11.82 -4.63 -18.01
N PHE A 112 12.11 -5.94 -17.97
CA PHE A 112 12.63 -6.68 -19.12
C PHE A 112 11.64 -6.68 -20.29
N ARG A 113 10.36 -6.98 -20.02
CA ARG A 113 9.29 -6.97 -21.02
C ARG A 113 9.12 -5.60 -21.68
N TYR A 114 9.27 -4.51 -20.93
CA TYR A 114 9.17 -3.17 -21.49
C TYR A 114 10.28 -2.86 -22.48
N LEU A 115 11.53 -3.19 -22.13
CA LEU A 115 12.67 -3.04 -23.03
C LEU A 115 12.48 -3.88 -24.30
N GLU A 116 12.18 -5.17 -24.17
CA GLU A 116 11.97 -6.04 -25.35
C GLU A 116 10.84 -5.52 -26.25
N THR A 117 9.74 -5.07 -25.66
CA THR A 117 8.58 -4.56 -26.43
C THR A 117 8.98 -3.32 -27.23
N LEU A 118 9.64 -2.33 -26.61
CA LEU A 118 9.99 -1.08 -27.28
C LEU A 118 11.14 -1.25 -28.27
N GLN A 119 12.12 -2.09 -27.96
CA GLN A 119 13.19 -2.43 -28.91
C GLN A 119 12.63 -3.18 -30.13
N GLY A 120 11.66 -4.08 -29.93
CA GLY A 120 10.92 -4.73 -31.01
C GLY A 120 10.11 -3.76 -31.89
N GLU A 121 9.62 -2.65 -31.31
CA GLU A 121 8.99 -1.55 -32.05
C GLU A 121 10.02 -0.62 -32.75
N GLY A 122 11.32 -0.85 -32.54
CA GLY A 122 12.43 -0.14 -33.18
C GLY A 122 12.87 1.12 -32.46
N TYR A 123 12.62 1.24 -31.15
CA TYR A 123 13.12 2.34 -30.32
C TYR A 123 14.54 2.07 -29.80
N GLN A 124 15.36 3.10 -29.80
CA GLN A 124 16.57 3.17 -28.97
C GLN A 124 16.15 3.53 -27.54
N THR A 125 16.33 2.60 -26.62
CA THR A 125 15.97 2.78 -25.20
C THR A 125 17.18 3.18 -24.36
N TYR A 126 16.93 4.00 -23.34
CA TYR A 126 17.84 4.20 -22.21
C TYR A 126 17.60 3.12 -21.15
N PRO A 127 18.51 2.93 -20.17
CA PRO A 127 18.20 2.11 -19.00
C PRO A 127 16.86 2.54 -18.37
N PRO A 128 15.95 1.61 -18.04
CA PRO A 128 14.68 1.96 -17.41
C PRO A 128 14.92 2.72 -16.10
N VAL A 129 14.09 3.70 -15.82
CA VAL A 129 14.12 4.47 -14.58
C VAL A 129 13.11 3.85 -13.62
N TYR A 130 13.59 3.33 -12.49
CA TYR A 130 12.76 2.75 -11.44
C TYR A 130 12.62 3.75 -10.30
N LEU A 131 11.44 4.37 -10.19
CA LEU A 131 11.12 5.45 -9.27
C LEU A 131 10.33 4.91 -8.07
N THR A 132 10.88 5.10 -6.87
CA THR A 132 10.20 4.75 -5.61
C THR A 132 10.16 5.92 -4.63
N LEU A 133 9.55 5.79 -3.46
CA LEU A 133 9.54 6.90 -2.48
C LEU A 133 10.95 7.22 -1.95
N ASP A 134 11.73 6.19 -1.68
CA ASP A 134 13.00 6.22 -0.92
C ASP A 134 14.20 5.66 -1.70
N GLY A 135 13.98 5.22 -2.95
CA GLY A 135 15.02 4.64 -3.77
C GLY A 135 15.33 3.20 -3.34
N ARG A 136 14.32 2.38 -3.00
CA ARG A 136 14.54 0.93 -2.88
C ARG A 136 14.82 0.30 -4.24
N ASP A 137 15.52 -0.84 -4.22
CA ASP A 137 15.74 -1.66 -5.42
C ASP A 137 14.42 -2.31 -5.88
N ALA A 138 14.32 -2.54 -7.19
CA ALA A 138 13.28 -3.38 -7.77
C ALA A 138 13.48 -4.85 -7.37
N ASP A 139 12.39 -5.62 -7.23
CA ASP A 139 12.49 -7.05 -6.99
C ASP A 139 13.33 -7.73 -8.10
N PRO A 140 14.31 -8.60 -7.78
CA PRO A 140 15.12 -9.30 -8.77
C PRO A 140 14.31 -10.03 -9.84
N ARG A 141 13.11 -10.51 -9.51
CA ARG A 141 12.19 -11.18 -10.44
C ARG A 141 11.64 -10.24 -11.52
N SER A 142 11.53 -8.95 -11.23
CA SER A 142 11.05 -7.93 -12.18
C SER A 142 12.11 -7.56 -13.23
N CYS A 143 13.39 -7.60 -12.83
CA CYS A 143 14.49 -7.08 -13.65
C CYS A 143 15.10 -8.14 -14.57
N LEU A 144 15.11 -9.42 -14.16
CA LEU A 144 15.79 -10.51 -14.89
C LEU A 144 17.25 -10.21 -15.28
N GLY A 145 17.94 -9.41 -14.47
CA GLY A 145 19.36 -9.09 -14.67
C GLY A 145 19.66 -7.97 -15.68
N ILE A 146 18.66 -7.21 -16.14
CA ILE A 146 18.91 -5.98 -16.90
C ILE A 146 19.41 -4.87 -15.98
N ASP A 147 20.19 -3.95 -16.54
CA ASP A 147 20.55 -2.70 -15.88
C ASP A 147 19.36 -1.73 -15.89
N TYR A 148 19.16 -1.03 -14.78
CA TYR A 148 18.17 0.03 -14.62
C TYR A 148 18.72 1.13 -13.70
N GLN A 149 18.18 2.32 -13.84
CA GLN A 149 18.52 3.47 -13.00
C GLN A 149 17.53 3.57 -11.85
N ARG A 150 18.05 3.54 -10.62
CA ARG A 150 17.25 3.72 -9.40
C ARG A 150 17.17 5.19 -9.04
N ILE A 151 15.95 5.70 -8.88
CA ILE A 151 15.68 7.05 -8.36
C ILE A 151 14.58 7.04 -7.32
N SER A 152 14.42 8.17 -6.64
CA SER A 152 13.50 8.33 -5.55
C SER A 152 12.72 9.64 -5.61
N TYR A 153 11.52 9.65 -5.06
CA TYR A 153 10.79 10.89 -4.83
C TYR A 153 11.54 11.81 -3.88
N SER A 154 12.11 11.24 -2.83
CA SER A 154 12.76 11.98 -1.74
C SER A 154 14.07 12.66 -2.13
N ALA A 155 14.92 12.01 -2.92
CA ALA A 155 16.24 12.53 -3.28
C ALA A 155 16.32 13.13 -4.69
N ASP A 156 15.43 12.75 -5.61
CA ASP A 156 15.57 13.10 -7.04
C ASP A 156 14.38 13.93 -7.55
N ILE A 157 13.15 13.41 -7.40
CA ILE A 157 11.96 14.10 -7.94
C ILE A 157 11.62 15.36 -7.15
N LEU A 158 11.73 15.36 -5.82
CA LEU A 158 11.40 16.56 -5.04
C LEU A 158 12.35 17.73 -5.37
N PRO A 159 13.69 17.56 -5.39
CA PRO A 159 14.59 18.62 -5.86
C PRO A 159 14.32 19.04 -7.32
N TRP A 160 13.96 18.10 -8.20
CA TRP A 160 13.57 18.45 -9.57
C TRP A 160 12.30 19.31 -9.61
N LEU A 161 11.24 18.93 -8.88
CA LEU A 161 10.00 19.71 -8.77
C LEU A 161 10.27 21.12 -8.21
N GLU A 162 11.18 21.24 -7.25
CA GLU A 162 11.58 22.52 -6.70
C GLU A 162 12.23 23.43 -7.76
N GLN A 163 13.10 22.86 -8.61
CA GLN A 163 13.71 23.58 -9.74
C GLN A 163 12.71 23.93 -10.84
N CYS A 164 11.65 23.13 -11.03
CA CYS A 164 10.59 23.41 -12.00
C CYS A 164 9.81 24.70 -11.69
N GLN A 165 9.76 25.14 -10.43
CA GLN A 165 8.95 26.28 -9.99
C GLN A 165 9.24 27.58 -10.77
N GLN A 166 10.51 27.87 -11.06
CA GLN A 166 10.89 29.09 -11.76
C GLN A 166 10.33 29.16 -13.20
N TRP A 167 10.10 28.00 -13.82
CA TRP A 167 9.63 27.87 -15.19
C TRP A 167 8.12 27.99 -15.33
N VAL A 168 7.38 27.72 -14.26
CA VAL A 168 5.90 27.80 -14.22
C VAL A 168 5.39 28.98 -13.39
N ILE A 169 6.29 29.85 -12.91
CA ILE A 169 5.96 30.90 -11.94
C ILE A 169 4.86 31.86 -12.42
N ARG A 170 4.74 32.07 -13.74
CA ARG A 170 3.73 32.96 -14.35
C ARG A 170 2.36 32.29 -14.51
N GLU A 171 2.31 30.97 -14.54
CA GLU A 171 1.08 30.20 -14.70
C GLU A 171 0.51 29.84 -13.32
N ALA A 172 -0.35 30.72 -12.78
CA ALA A 172 -0.83 30.59 -11.40
C ALA A 172 -1.41 29.20 -11.09
N ALA A 173 -2.28 28.66 -11.94
CA ALA A 173 -2.88 27.34 -11.72
C ALA A 173 -1.85 26.21 -11.66
N VAL A 174 -0.85 26.26 -12.55
CA VAL A 174 0.23 25.27 -12.63
C VAL A 174 1.14 25.41 -11.42
N ARG A 175 1.56 26.64 -11.08
CA ARG A 175 2.38 26.94 -9.91
C ARG A 175 1.73 26.44 -8.62
N GLU A 176 0.45 26.74 -8.39
CA GLU A 176 -0.24 26.29 -7.17
C GLU A 176 -0.42 24.76 -7.17
N SER A 177 -0.66 24.13 -8.32
CA SER A 177 -0.72 22.67 -8.41
C SER A 177 0.64 22.04 -8.11
N LEU A 178 1.74 22.64 -8.58
CA LEU A 178 3.10 22.15 -8.36
C LEU A 178 3.47 22.23 -6.88
N LEU A 179 3.15 23.35 -6.22
CA LEU A 179 3.36 23.53 -4.78
C LEU A 179 2.57 22.50 -3.96
N GLN A 180 1.33 22.22 -4.32
CA GLN A 180 0.52 21.19 -3.65
C GLN A 180 1.06 19.77 -3.91
N TYR A 181 1.63 19.51 -5.10
CA TYR A 181 2.26 18.23 -5.37
C TYR A 181 3.56 18.05 -4.59
N ILE A 182 4.41 19.09 -4.52
CA ILE A 182 5.61 19.13 -3.67
C ILE A 182 5.23 18.83 -2.21
N ASP A 183 4.20 19.50 -1.68
CA ASP A 183 3.71 19.26 -0.31
C ASP A 183 3.24 17.82 -0.10
N LEU A 184 2.52 17.23 -1.08
CA LEU A 184 2.09 15.83 -1.04
C LEU A 184 3.30 14.88 -1.03
N ILE A 185 4.24 15.04 -1.97
CA ILE A 185 5.42 14.18 -2.06
C ILE A 185 6.24 14.28 -0.77
N ALA A 186 6.48 15.49 -0.28
CA ALA A 186 7.24 15.69 0.94
C ALA A 186 6.53 15.09 2.17
N LYS A 187 5.19 15.00 2.19
CA LYS A 187 4.46 14.24 3.22
C LYS A 187 4.68 12.74 3.09
N LEU A 188 4.57 12.19 1.87
CA LEU A 188 4.74 10.76 1.60
C LEU A 188 6.17 10.27 1.86
N THR A 189 7.16 11.13 1.66
CA THR A 189 8.58 10.83 1.92
C THR A 189 9.03 11.23 3.32
N PHE A 190 8.10 11.60 4.20
CA PHE A 190 8.36 12.08 5.57
C PHE A 190 9.28 13.31 5.67
N GLN A 191 9.47 14.06 4.58
CA GLN A 191 10.23 15.31 4.57
C GLN A 191 9.41 16.53 5.05
N ASN A 192 8.08 16.47 5.02
CA ASN A 192 7.19 17.59 5.39
C ASN A 192 6.43 17.40 6.71
N GLN A 193 6.85 16.49 7.58
CA GLN A 193 6.47 16.62 8.99
C GLN A 193 7.28 17.78 9.57
N GLY A 194 6.82 19.01 9.25
CA GLY A 194 7.46 20.31 9.42
C GLY A 194 8.83 20.24 10.09
N HIS A 195 9.91 20.49 9.34
CA HIS A 195 11.29 20.42 9.85
C HIS A 195 11.43 20.96 11.28
N ALA A 196 10.76 22.07 11.62
CA ALA A 196 10.69 22.60 12.98
C ALA A 196 10.11 21.65 14.05
N TYR A 197 8.99 20.97 13.78
CA TYR A 197 8.41 19.96 14.68
C TYR A 197 9.35 18.77 14.86
N MET A 198 9.86 18.21 13.75
CA MET A 198 10.73 17.04 13.81
C MET A 198 12.08 17.38 14.46
N ASP A 199 12.64 18.55 14.20
CA ASP A 199 13.86 19.04 14.83
C ASP A 199 13.65 19.32 16.32
N ALA A 200 12.51 19.91 16.71
CA ALA A 200 12.17 20.10 18.11
C ALA A 200 12.00 18.76 18.85
N LEU A 201 11.41 17.75 18.21
CA LEU A 201 11.36 16.38 18.75
C LEU A 201 12.77 15.81 18.88
N LYS A 202 13.61 15.87 17.84
CA LYS A 202 15.00 15.38 17.90
C LYS A 202 15.80 16.05 19.01
N GLN A 203 15.64 17.37 19.19
CA GLN A 203 16.27 18.11 20.28
C GLN A 203 15.76 17.65 21.65
N THR A 204 14.44 17.46 21.79
CA THR A 204 13.83 16.93 23.02
C THR A 204 14.34 15.52 23.33
N LEU A 205 14.45 14.64 22.33
CA LEU A 205 14.96 13.28 22.51
C LEU A 205 16.42 13.26 23.00
N ARG A 206 17.24 14.24 22.60
CA ARG A 206 18.64 14.36 23.04
C ARG A 206 18.80 14.81 24.50
N GLN A 207 17.72 15.18 25.18
CA GLN A 207 17.74 15.63 26.58
C GLN A 207 17.49 14.47 27.55
N ASP A 208 18.15 14.54 28.71
CA ASP A 208 17.96 13.63 29.85
C ASP A 208 17.98 12.14 29.45
N ASN A 209 17.02 11.36 29.95
CA ASN A 209 16.83 9.95 29.61
C ASN A 209 15.72 9.76 28.56
N ASN A 210 15.35 10.78 27.77
CA ASN A 210 14.21 10.72 26.86
C ASN A 210 14.35 9.61 25.81
N LEU A 211 15.56 9.31 25.32
CA LEU A 211 15.79 8.17 24.42
C LEU A 211 15.44 6.82 25.08
N LEU A 212 15.75 6.64 26.37
CA LEU A 212 15.39 5.42 27.10
C LEU A 212 13.88 5.31 27.27
N VAL A 213 13.23 6.42 27.66
CA VAL A 213 11.77 6.50 27.77
C VAL A 213 11.10 6.18 26.43
N VAL A 214 11.58 6.74 25.31
CA VAL A 214 11.00 6.44 23.99
C VAL A 214 11.18 4.97 23.63
N ARG A 215 12.33 4.37 23.91
CA ARG A 215 12.52 2.93 23.70
C ARG A 215 11.52 2.09 24.51
N ASP A 216 11.30 2.46 25.77
CA ASP A 216 10.33 1.78 26.62
C ASP A 216 8.88 2.00 26.12
N LEU A 217 8.56 3.20 25.64
CA LEU A 217 7.26 3.52 25.03
C LEU A 217 7.05 2.80 23.70
N GLN A 218 8.09 2.64 22.87
CA GLN A 218 8.02 1.86 21.63
C GLN A 218 7.71 0.40 21.94
N LYS A 219 8.38 -0.18 22.95
CA LYS A 219 8.06 -1.52 23.42
C LYS A 219 6.62 -1.60 23.92
N ALA A 220 6.20 -0.69 24.80
CA ALA A 220 4.84 -0.65 25.33
C ALA A 220 3.78 -0.47 24.24
N TYR A 221 4.07 0.34 23.21
CA TYR A 221 3.22 0.51 22.04
C TYR A 221 3.02 -0.82 21.31
N THR A 222 4.08 -1.56 21.02
CA THR A 222 3.98 -2.87 20.38
C THR A 222 3.20 -3.87 21.24
N GLU A 223 3.45 -3.93 22.55
CA GLU A 223 2.68 -4.80 23.45
C GLU A 223 1.19 -4.42 23.49
N THR A 224 0.88 -3.12 23.52
CA THR A 224 -0.52 -2.63 23.48
C THR A 224 -1.22 -3.05 22.19
N LEU A 225 -0.54 -3.03 21.04
CA LEU A 225 -1.10 -3.52 19.79
C LEU A 225 -1.39 -5.02 19.83
N LYS A 226 -0.51 -5.83 20.43
CA LYS A 226 -0.74 -7.27 20.63
C LYS A 226 -1.98 -7.52 21.47
N ASP A 227 -2.14 -6.78 22.57
CA ASP A 227 -3.29 -6.88 23.46
C ASP A 227 -4.59 -6.52 22.73
N LEU A 228 -4.61 -5.38 22.03
CA LEU A 228 -5.77 -4.94 21.26
C LEU A 228 -6.13 -5.92 20.13
N GLN A 229 -5.12 -6.55 19.52
CA GLN A 229 -5.35 -7.57 18.50
C GLN A 229 -5.96 -8.85 19.10
N LEU A 230 -5.47 -9.29 20.26
CA LEU A 230 -6.02 -10.44 20.97
C LEU A 230 -7.47 -10.19 21.40
N GLU A 231 -7.75 -9.01 21.95
CA GLU A 231 -9.12 -8.58 22.28
C GLU A 231 -10.04 -8.63 21.06
N LEU A 232 -9.56 -8.15 19.90
CA LEU A 232 -10.34 -8.16 18.67
C LEU A 232 -10.66 -9.60 18.22
N TRP A 233 -9.68 -10.51 18.24
CA TRP A 233 -9.93 -11.92 17.89
C TRP A 233 -10.96 -12.57 18.82
N GLN A 234 -10.86 -12.31 20.12
CA GLN A 234 -11.81 -12.80 21.12
C GLN A 234 -13.21 -12.22 20.88
N ALA A 235 -13.31 -10.92 20.57
CA ALA A 235 -14.57 -10.27 20.26
C ALA A 235 -15.23 -10.88 19.02
N VAL A 236 -14.46 -11.15 17.95
CA VAL A 236 -14.98 -11.81 16.74
C VAL A 236 -15.53 -13.19 17.07
N ALA A 237 -14.76 -14.02 17.79
CA ALA A 237 -15.20 -15.36 18.17
C ALA A 237 -16.46 -15.32 19.05
N GLN A 238 -16.54 -14.38 19.99
CA GLN A 238 -17.73 -14.19 20.83
C GLN A 238 -18.95 -13.75 20.00
N CYS A 239 -18.78 -12.80 19.07
CA CYS A 239 -19.86 -12.38 18.17
C CYS A 239 -20.41 -13.56 17.35
N VAL A 240 -19.53 -14.44 16.86
CA VAL A 240 -19.94 -15.66 16.17
C VAL A 240 -20.73 -16.60 17.09
N GLU A 241 -20.24 -16.88 18.30
CA GLU A 241 -20.91 -17.78 19.26
C GLU A 241 -22.30 -17.24 19.68
N ASP A 242 -22.42 -15.93 19.87
CA ASP A 242 -23.66 -15.29 20.30
C ASP A 242 -24.72 -15.23 19.19
N LYS A 243 -24.31 -14.84 17.97
CA LYS A 243 -25.23 -14.62 16.83
C LYS A 243 -25.52 -15.87 16.03
N TYR A 244 -24.53 -16.74 15.83
CA TYR A 244 -24.55 -17.78 14.81
C TYR A 244 -24.35 -19.17 15.41
N ARG A 245 -25.30 -19.61 16.25
CA ARG A 245 -25.24 -20.88 17.00
C ARG A 245 -25.16 -22.15 16.15
N GLU A 246 -25.45 -22.05 14.85
CA GLU A 246 -25.33 -23.15 13.90
C GLU A 246 -23.93 -23.35 13.34
N LEU A 247 -23.06 -22.34 13.47
CA LEU A 247 -21.65 -22.49 13.18
C LEU A 247 -21.00 -23.34 14.28
N PRO A 248 -20.17 -24.36 13.94
CA PRO A 248 -19.40 -25.08 14.94
C PRO A 248 -18.48 -24.16 15.75
N LYS A 249 -17.92 -24.65 16.86
CA LYS A 249 -16.86 -23.91 17.56
C LYS A 249 -15.57 -23.89 16.71
N PRO A 250 -14.75 -22.83 16.81
CA PRO A 250 -13.51 -22.79 16.05
C PRO A 250 -12.56 -23.86 16.56
N TYR A 251 -11.95 -24.62 15.65
CA TYR A 251 -10.94 -25.63 16.01
C TYR A 251 -9.55 -25.01 16.15
N GLU A 252 -9.35 -23.80 15.61
CA GLU A 252 -8.12 -23.02 15.76
C GLU A 252 -8.47 -21.57 16.10
N THR A 253 -7.80 -21.04 17.11
CA THR A 253 -7.97 -19.65 17.56
C THR A 253 -6.60 -18.98 17.80
N PRO A 254 -6.44 -17.70 17.47
CA PRO A 254 -5.20 -16.99 17.72
C PRO A 254 -4.90 -16.88 19.22
N THR A 255 -3.67 -17.23 19.60
CA THR A 255 -3.17 -17.11 20.98
C THR A 255 -2.18 -15.96 21.11
N ALA A 256 -1.94 -15.48 22.32
CA ALA A 256 -0.91 -14.47 22.59
C ALA A 256 0.48 -14.88 22.02
N ALA A 257 0.83 -16.16 22.08
CA ALA A 257 2.09 -16.68 21.54
C ALA A 257 2.18 -16.66 20.00
N VAL A 258 1.04 -16.75 19.30
CA VAL A 258 0.99 -16.62 17.84
C VAL A 258 1.06 -15.14 17.45
N ILE A 259 0.35 -14.28 18.17
CA ILE A 259 0.38 -12.82 17.96
C ILE A 259 1.78 -12.26 18.26
N ASP A 260 2.48 -12.76 19.28
CA ASP A 260 3.86 -12.35 19.56
C ASP A 260 4.80 -12.66 18.38
N ARG A 261 4.70 -13.87 17.82
CA ARG A 261 5.44 -14.28 16.61
C ARG A 261 5.11 -13.41 15.40
N TYR A 262 3.88 -12.92 15.31
CA TYR A 262 3.46 -12.02 14.24
C TYR A 262 4.23 -10.69 14.26
N TYR A 263 4.43 -10.11 15.43
CA TYR A 263 5.18 -8.86 15.60
C TYR A 263 6.69 -9.04 15.64
N SER A 264 7.21 -10.25 15.87
CA SER A 264 8.64 -10.51 16.03
C SER A 264 9.42 -10.76 14.72
N ALA A 265 8.78 -10.59 13.55
CA ALA A 265 9.38 -10.75 12.22
C ALA A 265 10.09 -12.12 11.99
N ALA A 266 9.59 -13.20 12.61
CA ALA A 266 10.11 -14.54 12.39
C ALA A 266 9.92 -14.93 10.90
N ARG A 267 10.97 -15.48 10.28
CA ARG A 267 11.11 -15.75 8.84
C ARG A 267 10.05 -16.67 8.20
N ASP A 268 9.13 -17.23 8.97
CA ASP A 268 8.10 -18.20 8.55
C ASP A 268 6.73 -17.88 9.18
N ASN A 269 6.32 -16.63 9.12
CA ASN A 269 5.02 -16.25 9.67
C ASN A 269 3.90 -16.73 8.74
N ARG A 270 3.43 -17.96 8.97
CA ARG A 270 2.23 -18.50 8.34
C ARG A 270 1.04 -17.62 8.72
N TYR A 271 0.13 -17.44 7.77
CA TYR A 271 -1.18 -16.86 8.05
C TYR A 271 -1.82 -17.59 9.23
N TYR A 272 -2.42 -16.85 10.16
CA TYR A 272 -3.10 -17.40 11.32
C TYR A 272 -4.45 -16.70 11.49
N GLY A 273 -5.35 -17.36 12.19
CA GLY A 273 -6.73 -16.91 12.20
C GLY A 273 -7.65 -17.77 13.05
N LEU A 274 -8.94 -17.47 12.88
CA LEU A 274 -10.03 -18.27 13.38
C LEU A 274 -10.49 -19.21 12.27
N TYR A 275 -10.53 -20.51 12.55
CA TYR A 275 -10.99 -21.52 11.59
C TYR A 275 -12.15 -22.31 12.17
N TYR A 276 -13.20 -22.42 11.36
CA TYR A 276 -14.45 -23.09 11.71
C TYR A 276 -14.72 -24.18 10.69
N GLU A 277 -14.96 -25.40 11.17
CA GLU A 277 -15.38 -26.49 10.27
C GLU A 277 -16.71 -26.11 9.61
N LEU A 278 -16.89 -26.52 8.35
CA LEU A 278 -18.18 -26.36 7.67
C LEU A 278 -19.25 -27.23 8.35
N GLY A 279 -18.87 -28.39 8.90
CA GLY A 279 -19.75 -29.29 9.67
C GLY A 279 -20.71 -30.14 8.82
N PHE A 280 -21.07 -29.69 7.63
CA PHE A 280 -21.92 -30.40 6.67
C PHE A 280 -21.14 -31.02 5.49
N MET A 281 -19.86 -30.68 5.36
CA MET A 281 -18.93 -31.23 4.37
C MET A 281 -17.48 -31.05 4.86
N PRO A 282 -16.50 -31.80 4.30
CA PRO A 282 -15.08 -31.56 4.58
C PRO A 282 -14.63 -30.17 4.14
N GLY A 283 -13.99 -29.45 5.06
CA GLY A 283 -13.46 -28.10 4.84
C GLY A 283 -13.76 -27.15 5.98
N ALA A 284 -13.31 -25.91 5.84
CA ALA A 284 -13.46 -24.85 6.81
C ALA A 284 -13.77 -23.51 6.15
N VAL A 285 -14.45 -22.65 6.91
CA VAL A 285 -14.45 -21.20 6.69
C VAL A 285 -13.49 -20.57 7.69
N TYR A 286 -12.80 -19.50 7.31
CA TYR A 286 -11.83 -18.86 8.19
C TYR A 286 -11.88 -17.33 8.11
N ILE A 287 -11.36 -16.67 9.15
CA ILE A 287 -10.79 -15.32 9.09
C ILE A 287 -9.32 -15.43 9.44
N GLU A 288 -8.44 -14.95 8.57
CA GLU A 288 -7.00 -14.92 8.77
C GLU A 288 -6.48 -13.48 8.76
N LEU A 289 -5.28 -13.29 9.33
CA LEU A 289 -4.55 -12.04 9.26
C LEU A 289 -3.21 -12.22 8.52
N ASN A 290 -3.03 -11.41 7.48
CA ASN A 290 -1.71 -11.09 6.93
C ASN A 290 -1.33 -9.66 7.35
N HIS A 291 -1.48 -8.65 6.50
CA HIS A 291 -1.40 -7.24 6.95
C HIS A 291 -2.80 -6.77 7.38
N ARG A 292 -3.80 -7.13 6.59
CA ARG A 292 -5.24 -6.91 6.83
C ARG A 292 -5.97 -8.22 7.07
N PHE A 293 -7.14 -8.15 7.69
CA PHE A 293 -7.99 -9.31 7.94
C PHE A 293 -8.79 -9.68 6.68
N TYR A 294 -8.82 -10.96 6.37
CA TYR A 294 -9.59 -11.51 5.26
C TYR A 294 -10.27 -12.82 5.65
N CYS A 295 -11.39 -13.12 5.01
CA CYS A 295 -12.10 -14.38 5.18
C CYS A 295 -12.12 -15.19 3.87
N GLY A 296 -12.24 -16.51 4.00
CA GLY A 296 -12.21 -17.43 2.87
C GLY A 296 -12.57 -18.86 3.23
N TYR A 297 -12.36 -19.76 2.27
CA TYR A 297 -12.57 -21.20 2.46
C TYR A 297 -11.26 -21.97 2.39
N TYR A 298 -11.24 -23.09 3.12
CA TYR A 298 -10.21 -24.10 3.05
C TYR A 298 -10.83 -25.48 2.83
N CYS A 299 -10.26 -26.26 1.91
CA CYS A 299 -10.57 -27.67 1.74
C CYS A 299 -9.37 -28.35 1.07
N ASP A 300 -8.92 -29.49 1.57
CA ASP A 300 -7.80 -30.20 0.95
C ASP A 300 -8.23 -30.90 -0.34
N ALA A 301 -7.68 -30.45 -1.47
CA ALA A 301 -8.02 -31.00 -2.78
C ALA A 301 -7.56 -32.46 -2.96
N GLN A 302 -6.53 -32.90 -2.24
CA GLN A 302 -6.01 -34.27 -2.35
C GLN A 302 -6.92 -35.26 -1.63
N SER A 303 -7.29 -34.96 -0.39
CA SER A 303 -8.16 -35.83 0.43
C SER A 303 -9.64 -35.69 0.09
N HIS A 304 -10.08 -34.52 -0.40
CA HIS A 304 -11.51 -34.18 -0.59
C HIS A 304 -11.79 -33.53 -1.94
N ALA A 305 -11.33 -34.15 -3.03
CA ALA A 305 -11.43 -33.60 -4.39
C ALA A 305 -12.85 -33.15 -4.82
N ARG A 306 -13.90 -33.90 -4.43
CA ARG A 306 -15.29 -33.58 -4.78
C ARG A 306 -15.79 -32.31 -4.08
N ASP A 307 -15.47 -32.16 -2.81
CA ASP A 307 -15.88 -31.05 -1.95
C ASP A 307 -15.08 -29.79 -2.29
N HIS A 308 -13.78 -29.95 -2.55
CA HIS A 308 -12.92 -28.90 -3.08
C HIS A 308 -13.42 -28.35 -4.43
N ALA A 309 -13.73 -29.23 -5.38
CA ALA A 309 -14.23 -28.81 -6.69
C ALA A 309 -15.55 -28.02 -6.58
N TRP A 310 -16.38 -28.34 -5.59
CA TRP A 310 -17.61 -27.61 -5.33
C TRP A 310 -17.34 -26.22 -4.71
N LEU A 311 -16.44 -26.10 -3.74
CA LEU A 311 -16.03 -24.79 -3.20
C LEU A 311 -15.36 -23.93 -4.28
N LYS A 312 -14.67 -24.56 -5.23
CA LYS A 312 -14.09 -23.88 -6.40
C LYS A 312 -15.16 -23.39 -7.38
N ALA A 313 -16.29 -24.08 -7.50
CA ALA A 313 -17.43 -23.58 -8.28
C ALA A 313 -18.08 -22.38 -7.57
N LEU A 314 -18.28 -22.46 -6.25
CA LEU A 314 -18.80 -21.36 -5.43
C LEU A 314 -17.89 -20.11 -5.45
N THR A 315 -16.57 -20.32 -5.46
CA THR A 315 -15.58 -19.25 -5.61
C THR A 315 -15.82 -18.39 -6.86
N LYS A 316 -16.38 -18.96 -7.93
CA LYS A 316 -16.66 -18.22 -9.17
C LYS A 316 -17.94 -17.39 -9.12
N THR A 317 -18.85 -17.67 -8.19
CA THR A 317 -20.15 -16.99 -8.09
C THR A 317 -20.16 -15.88 -7.05
N LEU A 318 -19.25 -15.93 -6.06
CA LEU A 318 -19.14 -14.93 -5.01
C LEU A 318 -18.12 -13.84 -5.36
N GLY A 319 -18.48 -12.58 -5.06
CA GLY A 319 -17.53 -11.47 -5.11
C GLY A 319 -16.37 -11.70 -4.15
N ASN A 320 -15.14 -11.58 -4.64
CA ASN A 320 -13.92 -11.83 -3.87
C ASN A 320 -12.80 -10.85 -4.26
N ASN A 321 -11.78 -10.75 -3.41
CA ASN A 321 -10.59 -9.94 -3.69
C ASN A 321 -9.47 -10.76 -4.35
N GLY A 322 -9.57 -12.09 -4.30
CA GLY A 322 -8.67 -12.97 -5.01
C GLY A 322 -8.91 -14.44 -4.70
N VAL A 323 -8.03 -15.28 -5.24
CA VAL A 323 -8.02 -16.72 -5.05
C VAL A 323 -6.68 -17.11 -4.44
N SER A 324 -6.70 -17.91 -3.38
CA SER A 324 -5.48 -18.36 -2.71
C SER A 324 -4.80 -19.51 -3.48
N SER A 325 -3.62 -19.94 -3.04
CA SER A 325 -2.87 -21.03 -3.69
C SER A 325 -3.62 -22.36 -3.77
N ASN A 326 -4.61 -22.57 -2.88
CA ASN A 326 -5.48 -23.74 -2.91
C ASN A 326 -6.62 -23.64 -3.97
N GLY A 327 -6.73 -22.52 -4.68
CA GLY A 327 -7.74 -22.30 -5.72
C GLY A 327 -9.12 -21.87 -5.21
N LEU A 328 -9.25 -21.51 -3.92
CA LEU A 328 -10.47 -21.04 -3.29
C LEU A 328 -10.41 -19.54 -2.96
N LEU A 329 -11.58 -18.90 -2.90
CA LEU A 329 -11.72 -17.46 -2.69
C LEU A 329 -11.13 -17.00 -1.35
N TRP A 330 -10.70 -15.74 -1.35
CA TRP A 330 -10.55 -14.91 -0.16
C TRP A 330 -11.07 -13.49 -0.42
N ARG A 331 -11.52 -12.80 0.63
CA ARG A 331 -11.94 -11.39 0.57
C ARG A 331 -11.64 -10.65 1.86
N TYR A 332 -11.32 -9.36 1.77
CA TYR A 332 -11.12 -8.52 2.96
C TYR A 332 -12.43 -8.36 3.73
N THR A 333 -12.33 -8.38 5.06
CA THR A 333 -13.45 -8.11 5.97
C THR A 333 -13.33 -6.74 6.64
N THR A 334 -12.12 -6.19 6.71
CA THR A 334 -11.84 -4.83 7.16
C THR A 334 -10.60 -4.28 6.48
N GLU A 335 -10.52 -2.95 6.37
CA GLU A 335 -9.33 -2.23 5.89
C GLU A 335 -8.24 -2.11 6.97
N LEU A 336 -8.52 -2.53 8.21
CA LEU A 336 -7.59 -2.46 9.32
C LEU A 336 -6.29 -3.21 9.02
N ASP A 337 -5.19 -2.46 8.93
CA ASP A 337 -3.84 -2.99 8.84
C ASP A 337 -3.21 -3.10 10.24
N MET A 338 -2.87 -4.32 10.66
CA MET A 338 -2.23 -4.61 11.95
C MET A 338 -0.70 -4.62 11.88
N LYS A 339 -0.13 -4.67 10.68
CA LYS A 339 1.32 -4.67 10.47
C LYS A 339 1.87 -3.25 10.48
N HIS A 340 1.18 -2.34 9.81
CA HIS A 340 1.54 -0.92 9.73
C HIS A 340 0.29 -0.04 9.92
N PRO A 341 -0.26 0.03 11.14
CA PRO A 341 -1.48 0.79 11.39
C PRO A 341 -1.28 2.29 11.13
N SER A 342 -2.21 2.90 10.38
CA SER A 342 -2.30 4.35 10.20
C SER A 342 -2.85 5.04 11.46
N ASP A 343 -2.79 6.38 11.52
CA ASP A 343 -3.43 7.16 12.59
C ASP A 343 -4.94 6.81 12.72
N GLU A 344 -5.64 6.58 11.60
CA GLU A 344 -7.04 6.17 11.59
C GLU A 344 -7.24 4.75 12.16
N HIS A 345 -6.34 3.82 11.84
CA HIS A 345 -6.36 2.46 12.40
C HIS A 345 -6.14 2.49 13.91
N LEU A 346 -5.16 3.27 14.39
CA LEU A 346 -4.89 3.44 15.82
C LEU A 346 -6.08 4.09 16.55
N MET A 347 -6.72 5.09 15.94
CA MET A 347 -7.95 5.65 16.47
C MET A 347 -9.07 4.61 16.52
N LEU A 348 -9.24 3.78 15.50
CA LEU A 348 -10.25 2.72 15.50
C LEU A 348 -9.99 1.73 16.64
N LEU A 349 -8.75 1.24 16.75
CA LEU A 349 -8.33 0.26 17.76
C LEU A 349 -8.47 0.79 19.18
N THR A 350 -8.32 2.08 19.43
CA THR A 350 -8.41 2.64 20.80
C THR A 350 -9.84 2.88 21.28
N HIS A 351 -10.86 2.82 20.40
CA HIS A 351 -12.26 3.07 20.77
C HIS A 351 -13.06 1.75 20.89
N PRO A 352 -13.51 1.36 22.11
CA PRO A 352 -14.19 0.08 22.33
C PRO A 352 -15.41 -0.16 21.44
N GLU A 353 -16.26 0.86 21.24
CA GLU A 353 -17.46 0.75 20.39
C GLU A 353 -17.13 0.57 18.91
N LYS A 354 -16.01 1.12 18.44
CA LYS A 354 -15.56 0.92 17.05
C LYS A 354 -14.98 -0.49 16.88
N ARG A 355 -14.20 -0.96 17.86
CA ARG A 355 -13.70 -2.35 17.89
C ARG A 355 -14.86 -3.35 17.88
N ALA A 356 -15.88 -3.14 18.70
CA ALA A 356 -17.04 -4.03 18.78
C ALA A 356 -17.79 -4.12 17.44
N ARG A 357 -18.10 -2.99 16.80
CA ARG A 357 -18.75 -2.97 15.47
C ARG A 357 -17.91 -3.65 14.39
N MET A 358 -16.60 -3.49 14.44
CA MET A 358 -15.70 -4.16 13.49
C MET A 358 -15.68 -5.67 13.73
N ALA A 359 -15.62 -6.12 14.99
CA ALA A 359 -15.69 -7.54 15.33
C ALA A 359 -17.00 -8.17 14.85
N GLU A 360 -18.12 -7.46 15.04
CA GLU A 360 -19.44 -7.85 14.55
C GLU A 360 -19.46 -8.00 13.03
N ARG A 361 -18.99 -6.99 12.29
CA ARG A 361 -18.90 -7.05 10.83
C ARG A 361 -18.05 -8.24 10.36
N MET A 362 -16.93 -8.50 11.02
CA MET A 362 -16.06 -9.64 10.69
C MET A 362 -16.77 -10.98 10.91
N ALA A 363 -17.50 -11.12 12.02
CA ALA A 363 -18.32 -12.29 12.29
C ALA A 363 -19.41 -12.50 11.23
N ASP A 364 -20.09 -11.41 10.84
CA ASP A 364 -21.13 -11.43 9.81
C ASP A 364 -20.53 -11.85 8.44
N ASP A 365 -19.39 -11.28 8.03
CA ASP A 365 -18.71 -11.61 6.76
C ASP A 365 -18.26 -13.08 6.67
N LEU A 366 -17.80 -13.65 7.79
CA LEU A 366 -17.43 -15.06 7.93
C LEU A 366 -18.67 -15.96 7.81
N TYR A 367 -19.73 -15.62 8.55
CA TYR A 367 -20.97 -16.39 8.53
C TYR A 367 -21.64 -16.37 7.16
N ASP A 368 -21.62 -15.23 6.47
CA ASP A 368 -22.16 -15.12 5.11
C ASP A 368 -21.48 -16.07 4.13
N LEU A 369 -20.16 -16.29 4.26
CA LEU A 369 -19.46 -17.33 3.50
C LEU A 369 -19.95 -18.73 3.90
N TRP A 370 -19.90 -19.06 5.19
CA TRP A 370 -20.37 -20.38 5.64
C TRP A 370 -21.80 -20.70 5.19
N ARG A 371 -22.71 -19.71 5.28
CA ARG A 371 -24.10 -19.82 4.84
C ARG A 371 -24.19 -20.02 3.33
N SER A 372 -23.42 -19.27 2.53
CA SER A 372 -23.36 -19.45 1.08
C SER A 372 -22.93 -20.86 0.69
N ALA A 373 -21.98 -21.44 1.44
CA ALA A 373 -21.62 -22.84 1.29
C ALA A 373 -22.81 -23.77 1.63
N ARG A 374 -23.45 -23.57 2.78
CA ARG A 374 -24.57 -24.42 3.22
C ARG A 374 -25.76 -24.43 2.25
N GLU A 375 -26.18 -23.26 1.77
CA GLU A 375 -27.34 -23.11 0.89
C GLU A 375 -27.17 -23.85 -0.44
N LEU A 376 -25.95 -23.85 -1.01
CA LEU A 376 -25.66 -24.55 -2.27
C LEU A 376 -25.48 -26.06 -2.11
N GLN A 377 -25.21 -26.56 -0.91
CA GLN A 377 -25.25 -28.00 -0.65
C GLN A 377 -26.69 -28.50 -0.58
N GLY A 378 -27.63 -27.72 -0.02
CA GLY A 378 -29.05 -28.07 0.05
C GLY A 378 -29.76 -28.21 -1.30
N VAL A 379 -29.12 -27.84 -2.41
CA VAL A 379 -29.58 -28.09 -3.79
C VAL A 379 -29.18 -29.50 -4.29
N ARG A 380 -28.42 -30.27 -3.50
CA ARG A 380 -28.04 -31.67 -3.81
C ARG A 380 -29.06 -32.72 -3.35
N ASP A 381 -29.94 -32.39 -2.41
CA ASP A 381 -31.02 -33.25 -1.93
C ASP A 381 -32.33 -32.91 -2.65
#